data_AF-A0A6J4TDQ7-F1
#
_entry.id   AF-A0A6J4TDQ7-F1
#
_cell.length_a   1.000
_cell.length_b   1.000
_cell.length_c   1.000
_cell.angle_alpha   90.00
_cell.angle_beta   90.00
_cell.angle_gamma   90.00
#
_symmetry.space_group_name_H-M   'P 1'
#
loop_
_entity.id
_entity.type
_entity.pdbx_description
1 polymer ?
#
loop_
_entity_poly.entity_id
_entity_poly.type
_entity_poly.pdbx_seq_one_letter_code
_entity_poly.pdbx_strand_id
1 'polypeptide(L)'
;MFVRWSNLTITAEEQAQLPGYRADAVVRRFDAPEALETRFYEVRAKSALNRVPEASQVPFRWTINPYRGCSHACTYCLAGDTPVLLADGRTKAMEDLQVGDAIIGTERAGRYRRYVETVVRDHWSTVKPAFRVTLEDGTELVTSGDHRFLTKRGWKHVVDGDRQRPHLTVNNELLGTGRFAAVPDHSDDYRRGYLCGLIRGDGHLGSYSYERAGRTSADYHRFRLALCDEEALDRARTFLDAAAVATQTFAFAAASETRRAATAIRTQSRDNVERISEIVRWPLSPTDDWRKGFLAGIFDAEGSCGTEALRIPNTDPSILGWTVACLKHFGFAVVVEDPRRDNGLKVVRLRGGLREKLRFFHLTDPAIGRKLSVAGTALKSDARTRVMSVDPLGLAMRLYDITTGTGDFISNGVVSHNCFARPTHKYLDFDAGRDFEKEIVVKVNVPEVLRVELAKPSWKGEHVAMGTNTDPYQWVE
;
A
#
# COMPACT_ATOMS: atom_id res chain seq x y z
N MET A 1 10.58 33.52 21.52
CA MET A 1 11.82 34.15 22.03
C MET A 1 12.97 33.33 21.50
N PHE A 2 13.71 33.83 20.50
CA PHE A 2 14.81 33.09 19.86
C PHE A 2 15.94 32.89 20.87
N VAL A 3 16.34 31.64 21.11
CA VAL A 3 17.45 31.31 22.01
C VAL A 3 18.75 31.45 21.22
N ARG A 4 19.52 32.50 21.50
CA ARG A 4 20.85 32.67 20.89
C ARG A 4 21.87 31.72 21.50
N TRP A 5 22.73 31.15 20.66
CA TRP A 5 23.87 30.28 21.00
C TRP A 5 24.74 30.78 22.18
N SER A 6 24.82 32.11 22.35
CA SER A 6 25.59 32.76 23.41
C SER A 6 25.02 32.59 24.82
N ASN A 7 23.79 32.10 24.97
CA ASN A 7 23.07 32.04 26.26
C ASN A 7 23.05 30.63 26.87
N LEU A 8 23.86 29.70 26.37
CA LEU A 8 23.90 28.31 26.82
C LEU A 8 24.84 28.15 28.01
N THR A 9 24.30 27.72 29.17
CA THR A 9 25.09 27.37 30.35
C THR A 9 25.82 26.04 30.15
N ILE A 10 27.15 26.09 30.27
CA ILE A 10 28.08 24.95 30.18
C ILE A 10 28.09 24.21 31.53
N THR A 11 27.01 23.55 31.91
CA THR A 11 26.94 22.93 33.25
C THR A 11 27.33 21.44 33.30
N ALA A 12 27.58 20.78 32.17
CA ALA A 12 28.41 19.57 32.07
C ALA A 12 28.68 19.26 30.59
N GLU A 13 29.94 19.16 30.17
CA GLU A 13 30.27 18.66 28.82
C GLU A 13 30.06 17.14 28.80
N GLU A 14 28.87 16.70 28.36
CA GLU A 14 28.69 15.31 27.96
C GLU A 14 29.34 15.12 26.58
N GLN A 15 30.26 14.17 26.46
CA GLN A 15 30.92 13.80 25.21
C GLN A 15 30.39 12.45 24.73
N ALA A 16 30.11 12.34 23.44
CA ALA A 16 29.62 11.10 22.83
C ALA A 16 30.40 10.77 21.55
N GLN A 17 30.86 9.54 21.42
CA GLN A 17 31.48 9.07 20.19
C GLN A 17 30.38 8.67 19.19
N LEU A 18 30.27 9.40 18.07
CA LEU A 18 29.29 9.11 17.02
C LEU A 18 29.90 8.29 15.87
N PRO A 19 29.23 7.22 15.40
CA PRO A 19 29.65 6.47 14.22
C PRO A 19 29.88 7.38 13.01
N GLY A 20 31.00 7.18 12.30
CA GLY A 20 31.38 7.99 11.13
C GLY A 20 32.11 9.31 11.43
N TYR A 21 32.24 9.70 12.71
CA TYR A 21 33.04 10.86 13.15
C TYR A 21 34.28 10.39 13.94
N ARG A 22 35.43 11.07 13.72
CA ARG A 22 36.71 10.70 14.35
C ARG A 22 36.98 11.40 15.68
N ALA A 23 36.30 12.51 15.94
CA ALA A 23 36.40 13.28 17.17
C ALA A 23 35.10 13.12 17.95
N ASP A 24 35.18 13.17 19.27
CA ASP A 24 34.01 13.10 20.14
C ASP A 24 33.07 14.28 19.85
N ALA A 25 31.78 13.99 19.80
CA ALA A 25 30.76 15.00 19.64
C ALA A 25 30.46 15.63 21.00
N VAL A 26 30.43 16.97 21.04
CA VAL A 26 29.99 17.70 22.22
C VAL A 26 28.47 17.70 22.23
N VAL A 27 27.87 17.18 23.31
CA VAL A 27 26.41 17.13 23.46
C VAL A 27 25.94 18.40 24.15
N ARG A 28 25.02 19.14 23.51
CA ARG A 28 24.33 20.29 24.09
C ARG A 28 22.86 19.99 24.33
N ARG A 29 22.33 20.54 25.42
CA ARG A 29 20.90 20.57 25.77
C ARG A 29 20.44 22.02 25.85
N PHE A 30 19.18 22.27 25.51
CA PHE A 30 18.59 23.60 25.54
C PHE A 30 17.56 23.68 26.68
N ASP A 31 17.66 24.70 27.54
CA ASP A 31 16.64 25.06 28.53
C ASP A 31 15.54 25.93 27.87
N ALA A 32 14.84 25.36 26.90
CA ALA A 32 13.70 25.99 26.25
C ALA A 32 12.52 25.00 26.25
N PRO A 33 11.31 25.39 26.72
CA PRO A 33 10.16 24.48 26.84
C PRO A 33 9.87 23.64 25.60
N GLU A 34 10.12 24.21 24.41
CA GLU A 34 9.86 23.60 23.12
C GLU A 34 11.00 22.67 22.62
N ALA A 35 12.15 22.64 23.32
CA ALA A 35 13.33 21.83 23.01
C ALA A 35 13.87 21.02 24.21
N LEU A 36 13.13 20.96 25.32
CA LEU A 36 13.53 20.31 26.59
C LEU A 36 13.95 18.84 26.45
N GLU A 37 13.49 18.16 25.39
CA GLU A 37 13.80 16.74 25.13
C GLU A 37 14.75 16.51 23.94
N THR A 38 15.32 17.58 23.36
CA THR A 38 16.20 17.50 22.19
C THR A 38 17.67 17.71 22.57
N ARG A 39 18.52 16.74 22.25
CA ARG A 39 19.97 16.76 22.35
C ARG A 39 20.59 17.14 21.01
N PHE A 40 21.57 18.03 21.05
CA PHE A 40 22.30 18.48 19.87
C PHE A 40 23.75 18.01 19.94
N TYR A 41 24.22 17.30 18.92
CA TYR A 41 25.58 16.78 18.84
C TYR A 41 26.41 17.64 17.91
N GLU A 42 27.35 18.39 18.46
CA GLU A 42 28.29 19.14 17.65
C GLU A 42 29.34 18.23 17.06
N VAL A 43 29.49 18.30 15.75
CA VAL A 43 30.50 17.54 15.02
C VAL A 43 31.26 18.43 14.05
N ARG A 44 32.49 18.03 13.75
CA ARG A 44 33.27 18.64 12.67
C ARG A 44 33.08 17.84 11.39
N ALA A 45 32.49 18.46 10.37
CA ALA A 45 32.36 17.92 9.03
C ALA A 45 33.71 17.86 8.31
N LYS A 46 33.91 16.81 7.53
CA LYS A 46 35.05 16.67 6.59
C LYS A 46 34.76 17.26 5.21
N SER A 47 33.48 17.31 4.84
CA SER A 47 32.99 17.86 3.58
C SER A 47 31.64 18.52 3.79
N ALA A 48 31.40 19.63 3.09
CA ALA A 48 30.15 20.38 3.12
C ALA A 48 29.28 20.06 1.89
N LEU A 49 29.90 19.91 0.72
CA LEU A 49 29.24 19.61 -0.55
C LEU A 49 28.98 18.11 -0.73
N ASN A 50 27.71 17.76 -0.94
CA ASN A 50 27.28 16.39 -1.25
C ASN A 50 26.84 16.31 -2.70
N ARG A 51 27.39 15.37 -3.48
CA ARG A 51 26.97 15.17 -4.87
C ARG A 51 25.63 14.46 -4.90
N VAL A 52 24.67 15.00 -5.65
CA VAL A 52 23.39 14.35 -5.89
C VAL A 52 23.59 13.20 -6.89
N PRO A 53 23.06 11.98 -6.63
CA PRO A 53 23.14 10.88 -7.59
C PRO A 53 22.55 11.25 -8.96
N GLU A 54 23.16 10.77 -10.04
CA GLU A 54 22.75 11.10 -11.42
C GLU A 54 21.32 10.66 -11.76
N ALA A 55 20.81 9.65 -11.05
CA ALA A 55 19.42 9.19 -11.17
C ALA A 55 18.39 10.22 -10.64
N SER A 56 18.80 11.21 -9.84
CA SER A 56 17.90 12.20 -9.27
C SER A 56 17.48 13.27 -10.27
N GLN A 57 16.18 13.55 -10.35
CA GLN A 57 15.58 14.48 -11.31
C GLN A 57 15.57 15.95 -10.82
N VAL A 58 16.28 16.26 -9.73
CA VAL A 58 16.35 17.62 -9.18
C VAL A 58 17.25 18.53 -10.05
N PRO A 59 16.98 19.86 -10.13
CA PRO A 59 17.68 20.78 -11.04
C PRO A 59 19.10 21.18 -10.58
N PHE A 60 19.59 20.62 -9.48
CA PHE A 60 20.92 20.87 -8.91
C PHE A 60 21.71 19.56 -8.82
N ARG A 61 23.04 19.67 -8.70
CA ARG A 61 23.94 18.50 -8.62
C ARG A 61 24.75 18.43 -7.33
N TRP A 62 24.64 19.47 -6.50
CA TRP A 62 25.33 19.58 -5.23
C TRP A 62 24.38 20.07 -4.15
N THR A 63 24.56 19.58 -2.92
CA THR A 63 23.77 20.00 -1.78
C THR A 63 24.62 20.23 -0.53
N ILE A 64 24.18 21.14 0.33
CA ILE A 64 24.75 21.38 1.65
C ILE A 64 23.68 21.09 2.70
N ASN A 65 24.03 20.26 3.67
CA ASN A 65 23.18 19.93 4.82
C ASN A 65 24.00 20.15 6.10
N PRO A 66 23.85 21.33 6.76
CA PRO A 66 24.55 21.65 8.00
C PRO A 66 24.09 20.80 9.18
N TYR A 67 22.84 20.36 9.12
CA TYR A 67 22.20 19.54 10.14
C TYR A 67 22.00 18.10 9.65
N ARG A 68 21.94 17.15 10.58
CA ARG A 68 21.26 15.85 10.39
C ARG A 68 20.26 15.71 11.53
N GLY A 69 19.07 15.21 11.24
CA GLY A 69 17.93 15.27 12.16
C GLY A 69 17.15 16.56 11.94
N CYS A 70 15.91 16.61 12.41
CA CYS A 70 15.05 17.77 12.21
C CYS A 70 14.12 17.97 13.41
N SER A 71 14.29 19.09 14.12
CA SER A 71 13.44 19.44 15.28
C SER A 71 11.99 19.69 14.89
N HIS A 72 11.71 19.96 13.61
CA HIS A 72 10.34 20.20 13.12
C HIS A 72 9.43 18.97 13.15
N ALA A 73 9.98 17.79 13.48
CA ALA A 73 9.25 16.53 13.56
C ALA A 73 8.53 16.16 12.24
N CYS A 74 8.14 14.90 12.08
CA CYS A 74 7.69 14.36 10.79
C CYS A 74 6.56 15.14 10.09
N THR A 75 6.79 15.55 8.85
CA THR A 75 5.95 16.53 8.15
C THR A 75 4.70 15.89 7.53
N TYR A 76 4.61 14.56 7.35
CA TYR A 76 3.53 13.96 6.54
C TYR A 76 2.89 12.69 7.14
N CYS A 77 2.22 12.80 8.29
CA CYS A 77 1.64 11.64 8.98
C CYS A 77 0.13 11.41 8.71
N LEU A 78 -0.32 10.16 8.84
CA LEU A 78 -1.70 9.69 8.70
C LEU A 78 -2.14 8.90 9.94
N ALA A 79 -3.44 8.76 10.18
CA ALA A 79 -3.96 7.89 11.25
C ALA A 79 -3.68 6.41 10.96
N GLY A 80 -3.53 5.62 12.03
CA GLY A 80 -3.11 4.21 11.96
C GLY A 80 -4.04 3.32 11.14
N ASP A 81 -5.35 3.58 11.22
CA ASP A 81 -6.40 2.88 10.50
C ASP A 81 -6.48 3.23 9.00
N THR A 82 -5.68 4.20 8.52
CA THR A 82 -5.72 4.62 7.12
C THR A 82 -5.25 3.48 6.21
N PRO A 83 -6.08 2.99 5.28
CA PRO A 83 -5.70 1.86 4.42
C PRO A 83 -4.70 2.29 3.34
N VAL A 84 -3.57 1.59 3.26
CA VAL A 84 -2.53 1.76 2.24
C VAL A 84 -2.63 0.65 1.20
N LEU A 85 -2.55 1.02 -0.08
CA LEU A 85 -2.64 0.07 -1.20
C LEU A 85 -1.36 -0.75 -1.34
N LEU A 86 -1.48 -2.07 -1.20
CA LEU A 86 -0.42 -3.04 -1.40
C LEU A 86 -0.19 -3.32 -2.90
N ALA A 87 0.99 -3.85 -3.25
CA ALA A 87 1.36 -4.17 -4.62
C ALA A 87 0.41 -5.21 -5.27
N ASP A 88 -0.16 -6.09 -4.45
CA ASP A 88 -1.16 -7.09 -4.82
C ASP A 88 -2.59 -6.54 -4.83
N GLY A 89 -2.78 -5.21 -4.85
CA GLY A 89 -4.10 -4.57 -4.93
C GLY A 89 -4.94 -4.64 -3.66
N ARG A 90 -4.49 -5.35 -2.62
CA ARG A 90 -5.12 -5.35 -1.28
C ARG A 90 -4.76 -4.09 -0.51
N THR A 91 -5.28 -3.99 0.70
CA THR A 91 -5.01 -2.87 1.60
C THR A 91 -4.51 -3.36 2.94
N LYS A 92 -3.60 -2.59 3.55
CA LYS A 92 -3.16 -2.79 4.92
C LYS A 92 -3.27 -1.48 5.68
N ALA A 93 -3.65 -1.52 6.96
CA ALA A 93 -3.70 -0.31 7.77
C ALA A 93 -2.29 0.29 7.91
N MET A 94 -2.21 1.62 7.94
CA MET A 94 -0.95 2.35 8.04
C MET A 94 -0.11 1.90 9.25
N GLU A 95 -0.74 1.61 10.39
CA GLU A 95 -0.03 1.14 11.60
C GLU A 95 0.49 -0.29 11.51
N ASP A 96 -0.11 -1.13 10.66
CA ASP A 96 0.25 -2.54 10.47
C ASP A 96 1.32 -2.74 9.38
N LEU A 97 1.70 -1.69 8.65
CA LEU A 97 2.75 -1.76 7.64
C LEU A 97 4.10 -2.10 8.27
N GLN A 98 4.89 -2.89 7.54
CA GLN A 98 6.22 -3.30 7.94
C GLN A 98 7.24 -2.91 6.88
N VAL A 99 8.48 -2.68 7.31
CA VAL A 99 9.60 -2.50 6.38
C VAL A 99 9.75 -3.75 5.52
N GLY A 100 9.81 -3.57 4.21
CA GLY A 100 9.81 -4.63 3.22
C GLY A 100 8.45 -4.90 2.56
N ASP A 101 7.34 -4.40 3.14
CA ASP A 101 6.02 -4.53 2.51
C ASP A 101 6.03 -3.89 1.12
N ALA A 102 5.56 -4.65 0.12
CA ALA A 102 5.40 -4.19 -1.24
C ALA A 102 4.08 -3.42 -1.37
N ILE A 103 4.18 -2.14 -1.73
CA ILE A 103 3.06 -1.21 -1.81
C ILE A 103 3.05 -0.47 -3.15
N ILE A 104 1.98 0.29 -3.39
CA ILE A 104 1.84 1.10 -4.59
C ILE A 104 2.22 2.56 -4.30
N GLY A 105 3.20 3.03 -5.05
CA GLY A 105 3.53 4.44 -5.22
C GLY A 105 3.19 4.91 -6.63
N THR A 106 3.71 6.07 -7.01
CA THR A 106 3.51 6.61 -8.36
C THR A 106 4.76 7.26 -8.93
N GLU A 107 4.95 7.12 -10.24
CA GLU A 107 6.06 7.72 -10.97
C GLU A 107 5.57 8.43 -12.23
N ARG A 108 6.29 9.47 -12.64
CA ARG A 108 6.00 10.18 -13.88
C ARG A 108 6.69 9.49 -15.05
N ALA A 109 5.90 8.92 -15.95
CA ALA A 109 6.35 8.26 -17.17
C ALA A 109 5.83 9.02 -18.40
N GLY A 110 6.68 9.84 -19.01
CA GLY A 110 6.31 10.72 -20.12
C GLY A 110 5.25 11.74 -19.71
N ARG A 111 4.12 11.78 -20.42
CA ARG A 111 3.01 12.71 -20.14
C ARG A 111 2.11 12.29 -18.98
N TYR A 112 2.24 11.06 -18.49
CA TYR A 112 1.34 10.49 -17.49
C TYR A 112 2.08 10.14 -16.20
N ARG A 113 1.38 10.24 -15.08
CA ARG A 113 1.78 9.57 -13.83
C ARG A 113 1.21 8.15 -13.84
N ARG A 114 1.96 7.15 -13.39
CA ARG A 114 1.55 5.74 -13.37
C ARG A 114 1.72 5.19 -11.97
N TYR A 115 0.87 4.23 -11.61
CA TYR A 115 1.05 3.41 -10.43
C TYR A 115 2.26 2.49 -10.63
N VAL A 116 3.15 2.42 -9.66
CA VAL A 116 4.33 1.55 -9.69
C VAL A 116 4.49 0.86 -8.34
N GLU A 117 5.05 -0.34 -8.38
CA GLU A 117 5.40 -1.05 -7.15
C GLU A 117 6.60 -0.37 -6.49
N THR A 118 6.54 -0.27 -5.18
CA THR A 118 7.61 0.23 -4.34
C THR A 118 7.60 -0.52 -3.02
N VAL A 119 8.61 -0.31 -2.19
CA VAL A 119 8.73 -0.99 -0.89
C VAL A 119 8.70 0.02 0.23
N VAL A 120 8.09 -0.35 1.34
CA VAL A 120 8.24 0.36 2.61
C VAL A 120 9.69 0.19 3.06
N ARG A 121 10.43 1.30 3.16
CA ARG A 121 11.82 1.35 3.60
C ARG A 121 11.96 1.65 5.08
N ASP A 122 10.95 2.31 5.64
CA ASP A 122 10.95 2.76 7.03
C ASP A 122 9.50 3.05 7.47
N HIS A 123 9.22 2.90 8.76
CA HIS A 123 7.88 3.04 9.37
C HIS A 123 8.04 3.52 10.81
N TRP A 124 7.30 4.56 11.19
CA TRP A 124 7.37 5.13 12.53
C TRP A 124 6.08 5.85 12.90
N SER A 125 5.98 6.25 14.17
CA SER A 125 4.85 7.04 14.67
C SER A 125 5.30 8.29 15.42
N THR A 126 4.42 9.29 15.47
CA THR A 126 4.59 10.56 16.19
C THR A 126 3.25 11.04 16.72
N VAL A 127 3.22 11.82 17.79
CA VAL A 127 1.97 12.35 18.38
C VAL A 127 1.85 13.83 18.04
N LYS A 128 0.79 14.20 17.29
CA LYS A 128 0.62 15.58 16.76
C LYS A 128 -0.85 15.97 16.64
N PRO A 129 -1.17 17.29 16.59
CA PRO A 129 -2.49 17.76 16.23
C PRO A 129 -2.94 17.16 14.90
N ALA A 130 -4.14 16.58 14.91
CA ALA A 130 -4.71 15.89 13.75
C ALA A 130 -5.87 16.66 13.13
N PHE A 131 -6.02 16.50 11.82
CA PHE A 131 -7.04 17.12 10.99
C PHE A 131 -7.77 16.03 10.21
N ARG A 132 -9.09 16.19 10.06
CA ARG A 132 -9.91 15.36 9.17
C ARG A 132 -10.09 16.07 7.84
N VAL A 133 -9.68 15.42 6.75
CA VAL A 133 -9.97 15.84 5.39
C VAL A 133 -11.11 14.98 4.86
N THR A 134 -12.22 15.62 4.51
CA THR A 134 -13.42 14.95 3.96
C THR A 134 -13.52 15.23 2.48
N LEU A 135 -13.69 14.19 1.66
CA LEU A 135 -13.86 14.30 0.21
C LEU A 135 -15.31 14.07 -0.22
N GLU A 136 -15.66 14.54 -1.42
CA GLU A 136 -17.02 14.46 -1.98
C GLU A 136 -17.57 13.02 -2.10
N ASP A 137 -16.72 12.02 -2.33
CA ASP A 137 -17.10 10.60 -2.39
C ASP A 137 -17.24 9.94 -1.00
N GLY A 138 -17.12 10.71 0.08
CA GLY A 138 -17.18 10.23 1.46
C GLY A 138 -15.88 9.58 1.93
N THR A 139 -14.76 9.75 1.22
CA THR A 139 -13.43 9.45 1.75
C THR A 139 -13.13 10.37 2.92
N GLU A 140 -12.69 9.81 4.04
CA GLU A 140 -12.15 10.55 5.18
C GLU A 140 -10.70 10.15 5.40
N LEU A 141 -9.85 11.14 5.61
CA LEU A 141 -8.42 10.99 5.90
C LEU A 141 -8.10 11.78 7.15
N VAL A 142 -7.62 11.09 8.19
CA VAL A 142 -7.13 11.74 9.41
C VAL A 142 -5.61 11.83 9.33
N THR A 143 -5.07 13.03 9.53
CA THR A 143 -3.71 13.35 9.10
C THR A 143 -3.10 14.53 9.88
N SER A 144 -1.78 14.70 9.82
CA SER A 144 -1.11 15.89 10.36
C SER A 144 -1.40 17.10 9.47
N GLY A 145 -1.41 18.30 10.06
CA GLY A 145 -1.65 19.55 9.30
C GLY A 145 -0.63 19.80 8.18
N ASP A 146 0.59 19.29 8.37
CA ASP A 146 1.67 19.40 7.39
C ASP A 146 1.58 18.35 6.26
N HIS A 147 0.71 17.34 6.37
CA HIS A 147 0.63 16.26 5.38
C HIS A 147 0.33 16.80 3.99
N ARG A 148 0.88 16.17 2.93
CA ARG A 148 0.67 16.62 1.56
C ARG A 148 -0.03 15.59 0.72
N PHE A 149 -1.07 16.03 0.04
CA PHE A 149 -1.76 15.26 -1.00
C PHE A 149 -1.46 15.82 -2.38
N LEU A 150 -1.40 14.94 -3.38
CA LEU A 150 -1.21 15.35 -4.76
C LEU A 150 -2.53 15.82 -5.35
N THR A 151 -2.55 17.03 -5.92
CA THR A 151 -3.71 17.58 -6.63
C THR A 151 -3.39 17.78 -8.11
N LYS A 152 -4.40 18.11 -8.92
CA LYS A 152 -4.19 18.55 -10.32
C LYS A 152 -3.26 19.78 -10.44
N ARG A 153 -3.10 20.56 -9.36
CA ARG A 153 -2.24 21.75 -9.29
C ARG A 153 -0.95 21.52 -8.49
N GLY A 154 -0.54 20.25 -8.31
CA GLY A 154 0.65 19.88 -7.56
C GLY A 154 0.36 19.53 -6.10
N TRP A 155 1.42 19.37 -5.32
CA TRP A 155 1.35 19.01 -3.90
C TRP A 155 0.78 20.14 -3.06
N LYS A 156 -0.14 19.82 -2.14
CA LYS A 156 -0.78 20.76 -1.23
C LYS A 156 -0.75 20.21 0.19
N HIS A 157 -0.36 21.04 1.16
CA HIS A 157 -0.43 20.71 2.58
C HIS A 157 -1.88 20.68 3.05
N VAL A 158 -2.19 19.96 4.12
CA VAL A 158 -3.55 19.88 4.66
C VAL A 158 -4.00 21.25 5.17
N VAL A 159 -3.16 21.92 5.96
CA VAL A 159 -3.42 23.29 6.41
C VAL A 159 -2.31 24.25 6.01
N ASP A 160 -2.66 25.54 5.98
CA ASP A 160 -1.66 26.59 5.90
C ASP A 160 -0.78 26.54 7.16
N GLY A 161 0.50 26.87 7.00
CA GLY A 161 1.44 26.96 8.11
C GLY A 161 1.83 28.41 8.37
N ASP A 162 2.76 28.65 9.28
CA ASP A 162 3.24 30.01 9.62
C ASP A 162 3.94 30.73 8.46
N ARG A 163 4.30 30.00 7.40
CA ARG A 163 4.91 30.50 6.17
C ARG A 163 3.98 30.18 5.01
N GLN A 164 3.20 31.17 4.55
CA GLN A 164 2.25 31.10 3.42
C GLN A 164 2.61 30.00 2.40
N ARG A 165 1.99 28.82 2.55
CA ARG A 165 2.35 27.64 1.75
C ARG A 165 1.15 27.16 0.95
N PRO A 166 1.39 26.47 -0.18
CA PRO A 166 0.31 25.79 -0.89
C PRO A 166 -0.39 24.78 0.02
N HIS A 167 -1.66 25.04 0.34
CA HIS A 167 -2.50 24.21 1.19
C HIS A 167 -3.83 23.83 0.51
N LEU A 168 -4.55 22.88 1.11
CA LEU A 168 -5.84 22.41 0.63
C LEU A 168 -6.92 23.47 0.85
N THR A 169 -7.76 23.60 -0.17
CA THR A 169 -8.97 24.41 -0.16
C THR A 169 -10.09 23.56 -0.74
N VAL A 170 -11.35 23.95 -0.50
CA VAL A 170 -12.54 23.24 -1.03
C VAL A 170 -12.61 23.19 -2.56
N ASN A 171 -11.78 23.98 -3.24
CA ASN A 171 -11.63 23.97 -4.70
C ASN A 171 -10.60 22.95 -5.21
N ASN A 172 -9.98 22.17 -4.32
CA ASN A 172 -8.96 21.19 -4.70
C ASN A 172 -9.56 19.81 -4.86
N GLU A 173 -9.03 19.08 -5.85
CA GLU A 173 -9.35 17.68 -6.11
C GLU A 173 -8.08 16.87 -5.95
N LEU A 174 -8.13 15.85 -5.09
CA LEU A 174 -7.01 14.95 -4.85
C LEU A 174 -6.90 13.93 -5.98
N LEU A 175 -5.68 13.63 -6.43
CA LEU A 175 -5.48 12.60 -7.46
C LEU A 175 -5.56 11.21 -6.83
N GLY A 176 -6.33 10.33 -7.45
CA GLY A 176 -6.47 8.94 -7.02
C GLY A 176 -7.75 8.27 -7.51
N THR A 177 -8.04 7.09 -6.98
CA THR A 177 -9.23 6.27 -7.26
C THR A 177 -10.39 6.54 -6.31
N GLY A 178 -10.17 7.30 -5.24
CA GLY A 178 -11.17 7.57 -4.21
C GLY A 178 -11.35 6.39 -3.25
N ARG A 179 -12.33 6.51 -2.36
CA ARG A 179 -12.52 5.62 -1.19
C ARG A 179 -12.35 4.14 -1.50
N PHE A 180 -11.51 3.46 -0.71
CA PHE A 180 -11.43 2.00 -0.74
C PHE A 180 -12.65 1.36 -0.09
N ALA A 181 -13.11 0.23 -0.64
CA ALA A 181 -14.21 -0.51 -0.03
C ALA A 181 -13.70 -1.30 1.18
N ALA A 182 -14.61 -1.64 2.10
CA ALA A 182 -14.27 -2.51 3.22
C ALA A 182 -14.06 -3.95 2.73
N VAL A 183 -13.02 -4.58 3.25
CA VAL A 183 -12.74 -6.01 3.04
C VAL A 183 -13.80 -6.83 3.79
N PRO A 184 -14.40 -7.87 3.16
CA PRO A 184 -15.38 -8.70 3.84
C PRO A 184 -14.74 -9.56 4.93
N ASP A 185 -15.48 -9.74 6.03
CA ASP A 185 -15.20 -10.85 6.93
C ASP A 185 -15.45 -12.17 6.19
N HIS A 186 -14.58 -13.15 6.40
CA HIS A 186 -14.77 -14.49 5.84
C HIS A 186 -15.76 -15.29 6.69
N SER A 187 -17.01 -14.81 6.77
CA SER A 187 -18.14 -15.49 7.41
C SER A 187 -18.42 -16.85 6.75
N ASP A 188 -19.19 -17.71 7.40
CA ASP A 188 -19.51 -19.03 6.83
C ASP A 188 -20.22 -18.94 5.48
N ASP A 189 -21.06 -17.93 5.29
CA ASP A 189 -21.71 -17.67 4.01
C ASP A 189 -20.74 -17.17 2.94
N TYR A 190 -19.78 -16.30 3.30
CA TYR A 190 -18.69 -15.92 2.39
C TYR A 190 -17.88 -17.14 1.97
N ARG A 191 -17.47 -17.99 2.91
CA ARG A 191 -16.70 -19.22 2.64
C ARG A 191 -17.46 -20.15 1.70
N ARG A 192 -18.76 -20.35 1.94
CA ARG A 192 -19.64 -21.13 1.05
C ARG A 192 -19.75 -20.52 -0.34
N GLY A 193 -19.89 -19.20 -0.44
CA GLY A 193 -19.88 -18.48 -1.71
C GLY A 193 -18.58 -18.70 -2.47
N TYR A 194 -17.43 -18.49 -1.80
CA TYR A 194 -16.10 -18.67 -2.38
C TYR A 194 -15.89 -20.07 -2.91
N LEU A 195 -16.18 -21.10 -2.11
CA LEU A 195 -16.10 -22.49 -2.54
C LEU A 195 -17.05 -22.78 -3.70
N CYS A 196 -18.27 -22.23 -3.69
CA CYS A 196 -19.23 -22.39 -4.79
C CYS A 196 -18.68 -21.83 -6.12
N GLY A 197 -18.15 -20.60 -6.10
CA GLY A 197 -17.57 -19.98 -7.29
C GLY A 197 -16.33 -20.72 -7.81
N LEU A 198 -15.39 -21.03 -6.91
CA LEU A 198 -14.12 -21.64 -7.27
C LEU A 198 -14.29 -23.09 -7.77
N ILE A 199 -15.05 -23.92 -7.04
CA ILE A 199 -15.25 -25.34 -7.39
C ILE A 199 -16.10 -25.48 -8.64
N ARG A 200 -17.06 -24.59 -8.90
CA ARG A 200 -17.84 -24.65 -10.14
C ARG A 200 -17.07 -24.19 -11.37
N GLY A 201 -16.06 -23.33 -11.20
CA GLY A 201 -15.16 -22.95 -12.29
C GLY A 201 -14.14 -24.04 -12.62
N ASP A 202 -13.34 -24.45 -11.63
CA ASP A 202 -12.17 -25.32 -11.87
C ASP A 202 -12.24 -26.70 -11.20
N GLY A 203 -13.29 -26.95 -10.41
CA GLY A 203 -13.46 -28.20 -9.66
C GLY A 203 -14.14 -29.31 -10.45
N HIS A 204 -13.80 -30.55 -10.10
CA HIS A 204 -14.46 -31.74 -10.59
C HIS A 204 -15.11 -32.49 -9.43
N LEU A 205 -16.44 -32.54 -9.43
CA LEU A 205 -17.26 -33.15 -8.40
C LEU A 205 -18.26 -34.13 -9.05
N GLY A 206 -18.26 -35.39 -8.61
CA GLY A 206 -19.16 -36.38 -9.18
C GLY A 206 -19.24 -37.68 -8.38
N SER A 207 -20.36 -38.37 -8.55
CA SER A 207 -20.60 -39.73 -8.06
C SER A 207 -20.93 -40.62 -9.26
N TYR A 208 -20.28 -41.77 -9.36
CA TYR A 208 -20.37 -42.66 -10.50
C TYR A 208 -20.68 -44.07 -10.03
N SER A 209 -21.76 -44.67 -10.54
CA SER A 209 -22.03 -46.10 -10.37
C SER A 209 -21.44 -46.87 -11.56
N TYR A 210 -20.65 -47.91 -11.30
CA TYR A 210 -20.24 -48.84 -12.36
C TYR A 210 -20.59 -50.27 -11.99
N GLU A 211 -21.21 -50.98 -12.93
CA GLU A 211 -21.45 -52.40 -12.81
C GLU A 211 -20.16 -53.16 -13.14
N ARG A 212 -19.63 -53.90 -12.16
CA ARG A 212 -18.51 -54.81 -12.35
C ARG A 212 -19.04 -56.24 -12.33
N ALA A 213 -18.84 -56.98 -13.43
CA ALA A 213 -19.27 -58.38 -13.53
C ALA A 213 -18.72 -59.20 -12.33
N GLY A 214 -19.62 -59.77 -11.53
CA GLY A 214 -19.29 -60.65 -10.39
C GLY A 214 -19.16 -59.99 -9.01
N ARG A 215 -19.46 -58.69 -8.84
CA ARG A 215 -19.59 -58.03 -7.51
C ARG A 215 -20.82 -57.11 -7.47
N THR A 216 -21.32 -56.82 -6.26
CA THR A 216 -22.31 -55.76 -6.03
C THR A 216 -21.81 -54.42 -6.58
N SER A 217 -22.70 -53.68 -7.25
CA SER A 217 -22.45 -52.31 -7.76
C SER A 217 -21.72 -51.46 -6.71
N ALA A 218 -20.67 -50.75 -7.12
CA ALA A 218 -19.90 -49.89 -6.23
C ALA A 218 -20.04 -48.43 -6.68
N ASP A 219 -20.61 -47.60 -5.80
CA ASP A 219 -20.65 -46.16 -6.00
C ASP A 219 -19.27 -45.54 -5.76
N TYR A 220 -18.81 -44.73 -6.70
CA TYR A 220 -17.52 -44.06 -6.66
C TYR A 220 -17.71 -42.55 -6.59
N HIS A 221 -17.36 -41.99 -5.45
CA HIS A 221 -17.45 -40.56 -5.18
C HIS A 221 -16.08 -39.91 -5.38
N ARG A 222 -16.03 -38.76 -6.06
CA ARG A 222 -14.79 -38.03 -6.29
C ARG A 222 -15.00 -36.52 -6.30
N PHE A 223 -14.21 -35.84 -5.48
CA PHE A 223 -13.91 -34.42 -5.61
C PHE A 223 -12.43 -34.22 -5.95
N ARG A 224 -12.15 -33.30 -6.86
CA ARG A 224 -10.80 -32.80 -7.15
C ARG A 224 -10.86 -31.34 -7.55
N LEU A 225 -10.03 -30.50 -6.94
CA LEU A 225 -9.77 -29.12 -7.37
C LEU A 225 -8.29 -28.99 -7.65
N ALA A 226 -7.93 -28.54 -8.86
CA ALA A 226 -6.54 -28.39 -9.29
C ALA A 226 -6.32 -26.96 -9.75
N LEU A 227 -5.35 -26.27 -9.13
CA LEU A 227 -5.06 -24.86 -9.40
C LEU A 227 -3.55 -24.65 -9.59
N CYS A 228 -3.20 -23.68 -10.42
CA CYS A 228 -1.81 -23.23 -10.60
C CYS A 228 -1.35 -22.28 -9.48
N ASP A 229 -2.28 -21.73 -8.72
CA ASP A 229 -2.02 -20.70 -7.71
C ASP A 229 -2.32 -21.25 -6.33
N GLU A 230 -1.27 -21.37 -5.52
CA GLU A 230 -1.33 -21.99 -4.19
C GLU A 230 -2.23 -21.18 -3.24
N GLU A 231 -2.24 -19.84 -3.35
CA GLU A 231 -3.05 -18.95 -2.50
C GLU A 231 -4.55 -19.32 -2.51
N ALA A 232 -5.12 -19.54 -3.70
CA ALA A 232 -6.53 -19.93 -3.84
C ALA A 232 -6.77 -21.37 -3.40
N LEU A 233 -5.82 -22.28 -3.66
CA LEU A 233 -5.94 -23.68 -3.25
C LEU A 233 -5.88 -23.84 -1.72
N ASP A 234 -4.98 -23.12 -1.06
CA ASP A 234 -4.84 -23.10 0.40
C ASP A 234 -6.04 -22.44 1.07
N ARG A 235 -6.57 -21.35 0.49
CA ARG A 235 -7.82 -20.75 0.96
C ARG A 235 -8.99 -21.72 0.84
N ALA A 236 -9.12 -22.39 -0.31
CA ALA A 236 -10.16 -23.41 -0.52
C ALA A 236 -10.04 -24.56 0.49
N ARG A 237 -8.83 -25.05 0.73
CA ARG A 237 -8.56 -26.09 1.74
C ARG A 237 -8.95 -25.62 3.13
N THR A 238 -8.55 -24.41 3.53
CA THR A 238 -8.90 -23.82 4.84
C THR A 238 -10.42 -23.73 5.03
N PHE A 239 -11.15 -23.30 3.99
CA PHE A 239 -12.62 -23.21 4.05
C PHE A 239 -13.30 -24.58 4.06
N LEU A 240 -12.75 -25.57 3.35
CA LEU A 240 -13.24 -26.96 3.40
C LEU A 240 -12.97 -27.59 4.77
N ASP A 241 -11.79 -27.38 5.36
CA ASP A 241 -11.43 -27.85 6.69
C ASP A 241 -12.34 -27.23 7.76
N ALA A 242 -12.63 -25.92 7.67
CA ALA A 242 -13.59 -25.23 8.53
C ALA A 242 -15.02 -25.82 8.40
N ALA A 243 -15.35 -26.35 7.22
CA ALA A 243 -16.58 -27.09 6.97
C ALA A 243 -16.49 -28.58 7.32
N ALA A 244 -15.45 -29.04 8.01
CA ALA A 244 -15.18 -30.44 8.36
C ALA A 244 -15.04 -31.38 7.15
N VAL A 245 -14.52 -30.88 6.03
CA VAL A 245 -14.26 -31.65 4.81
C VAL A 245 -12.76 -31.85 4.64
N ALA A 246 -12.27 -33.00 5.12
CA ALA A 246 -10.86 -33.37 4.94
C ALA A 246 -10.52 -33.63 3.47
N THR A 247 -9.38 -33.09 3.01
CA THR A 247 -8.84 -33.29 1.66
C THR A 247 -7.36 -33.69 1.70
N GLN A 248 -6.90 -34.38 0.66
CA GLN A 248 -5.49 -34.74 0.46
C GLN A 248 -4.89 -33.89 -0.66
N THR A 249 -3.73 -33.28 -0.39
CA THR A 249 -2.95 -32.51 -1.36
C THR A 249 -2.00 -33.42 -2.16
N PHE A 250 -1.87 -33.18 -3.46
CA PHE A 250 -0.94 -33.89 -4.33
C PHE A 250 -0.53 -33.04 -5.53
N ALA A 251 0.63 -33.34 -6.12
CA ALA A 251 1.06 -32.72 -7.38
C ALA A 251 0.18 -33.22 -8.53
N PHE A 252 -0.46 -32.30 -9.27
CA PHE A 252 -1.38 -32.64 -10.36
C PHE A 252 -0.70 -32.63 -11.72
N ALA A 253 0.08 -31.58 -11.99
CA ALA A 253 0.85 -31.46 -13.22
C ALA A 253 2.18 -30.75 -12.94
N ALA A 254 3.27 -31.24 -13.52
CA ALA A 254 4.56 -30.54 -13.50
C ALA A 254 4.51 -29.31 -14.42
N ALA A 255 5.38 -28.33 -14.15
CA ALA A 255 5.56 -27.20 -15.04
C ALA A 255 6.09 -27.67 -16.41
N SER A 256 5.58 -27.07 -17.47
CA SER A 256 6.10 -27.19 -18.84
C SER A 256 6.47 -25.81 -19.37
N GLU A 257 7.08 -25.74 -20.56
CA GLU A 257 7.40 -24.46 -21.21
C GLU A 257 6.16 -23.55 -21.39
N THR A 258 4.96 -24.13 -21.45
CA THR A 258 3.71 -23.39 -21.72
C THR A 258 2.73 -23.39 -20.55
N ARG A 259 2.96 -24.15 -19.48
CA ARG A 259 2.03 -24.31 -18.35
C ARG A 259 2.75 -24.32 -17.01
N ARG A 260 2.16 -23.64 -16.03
CA ARG A 260 2.65 -23.68 -14.65
C ARG A 260 2.39 -25.04 -14.02
N ALA A 261 3.20 -25.38 -13.02
CA ALA A 261 2.90 -26.52 -12.17
C ALA A 261 1.53 -26.30 -11.51
N ALA A 262 0.78 -27.39 -11.32
CA ALA A 262 -0.51 -27.35 -10.67
C ALA A 262 -0.52 -28.31 -9.49
N THR A 263 -1.03 -27.82 -8.37
CA THR A 263 -1.29 -28.61 -7.16
C THR A 263 -2.78 -28.86 -7.08
N ALA A 264 -3.16 -30.02 -6.54
CA ALA A 264 -4.56 -30.37 -6.38
C ALA A 264 -4.88 -30.89 -4.98
N ILE A 265 -6.12 -30.65 -4.57
CA ILE A 265 -6.74 -31.28 -3.41
C ILE A 265 -7.81 -32.26 -3.88
N ARG A 266 -8.00 -33.38 -3.16
CA ARG A 266 -9.03 -34.38 -3.47
C ARG A 266 -9.63 -35.02 -2.23
N THR A 267 -10.84 -35.57 -2.39
CA THR A 267 -11.41 -36.56 -1.48
C THR A 267 -12.24 -37.58 -2.26
N GLN A 268 -12.31 -38.80 -1.74
CA GLN A 268 -13.14 -39.89 -2.25
C GLN A 268 -14.15 -40.38 -1.21
N SER A 269 -14.18 -39.75 -0.02
CA SER A 269 -15.20 -40.04 0.99
C SER A 269 -16.57 -39.60 0.47
N ARG A 270 -17.54 -40.51 0.54
CA ARG A 270 -18.94 -40.23 0.19
C ARG A 270 -19.46 -39.02 0.97
N ASP A 271 -19.34 -39.05 2.29
CA ASP A 271 -19.81 -37.99 3.19
C ASP A 271 -19.18 -36.64 2.85
N ASN A 272 -17.87 -36.63 2.56
CA ASN A 272 -17.18 -35.39 2.17
C ASN A 272 -17.67 -34.88 0.81
N VAL A 273 -17.88 -35.76 -0.17
CA VAL A 273 -18.37 -35.38 -1.51
C VAL A 273 -19.82 -34.89 -1.46
N GLU A 274 -20.68 -35.52 -0.66
CA GLU A 274 -22.05 -35.06 -0.42
C GLU A 274 -22.05 -33.68 0.25
N ARG A 275 -21.21 -33.48 1.27
CA ARG A 275 -21.07 -32.19 1.96
C ARG A 275 -20.54 -31.09 1.05
N ILE A 276 -19.56 -31.38 0.20
CA ILE A 276 -19.11 -30.42 -0.83
C ILE A 276 -20.27 -30.08 -1.79
N SER A 277 -21.05 -31.07 -2.20
CA SER A 277 -22.21 -30.88 -3.09
C SER A 277 -23.28 -29.97 -2.46
N GLU A 278 -23.46 -30.05 -1.14
CA GLU A 278 -24.35 -29.14 -0.39
C GLU A 278 -23.77 -27.73 -0.29
N ILE A 279 -22.47 -27.59 -0.01
CA ILE A 279 -21.78 -26.30 0.07
C ILE A 279 -21.90 -25.51 -1.25
N VAL A 280 -21.68 -26.17 -2.39
CA VAL A 280 -21.67 -25.55 -3.73
C VAL A 280 -23.05 -25.50 -4.39
N ARG A 281 -24.12 -25.80 -3.64
CA ARG A 281 -25.49 -25.67 -4.12
C ARG A 281 -25.85 -24.20 -4.28
N TRP A 282 -26.52 -23.86 -5.39
CA TRP A 282 -27.06 -22.52 -5.57
C TRP A 282 -28.06 -22.20 -4.45
N PRO A 283 -27.89 -21.09 -3.70
CA PRO A 283 -28.85 -20.70 -2.70
C PRO A 283 -30.13 -20.17 -3.36
N LEU A 284 -31.27 -20.42 -2.73
CA LEU A 284 -32.55 -19.83 -3.15
C LEU A 284 -32.58 -18.32 -2.87
N SER A 285 -32.02 -17.92 -1.73
CA SER A 285 -31.86 -16.51 -1.32
C SER A 285 -30.42 -16.30 -0.84
N PRO A 286 -29.53 -15.75 -1.67
CA PRO A 286 -28.16 -15.49 -1.25
C PRO A 286 -28.09 -14.29 -0.31
N THR A 287 -27.19 -14.37 0.66
CA THR A 287 -26.74 -13.23 1.48
C THR A 287 -25.69 -12.41 0.72
N ASP A 288 -25.41 -11.20 1.17
CA ASP A 288 -24.36 -10.36 0.58
C ASP A 288 -22.99 -11.00 0.71
N ASP A 289 -22.69 -11.61 1.84
CA ASP A 289 -21.42 -12.31 2.06
C ASP A 289 -21.26 -13.50 1.12
N TRP A 290 -22.32 -14.29 0.91
CA TRP A 290 -22.28 -15.34 -0.10
C TRP A 290 -22.01 -14.78 -1.51
N ARG A 291 -22.64 -13.66 -1.89
CA ARG A 291 -22.40 -13.03 -3.20
C ARG A 291 -20.94 -12.55 -3.34
N LYS A 292 -20.38 -11.92 -2.31
CA LYS A 292 -18.97 -11.48 -2.29
C LYS A 292 -18.04 -12.67 -2.44
N GLY A 293 -18.27 -13.72 -1.66
CA GLY A 293 -17.52 -14.97 -1.75
C GLY A 293 -17.61 -15.59 -3.13
N PHE A 294 -18.82 -15.74 -3.68
CA PHE A 294 -19.04 -16.29 -5.02
C PHE A 294 -18.27 -15.55 -6.09
N LEU A 295 -18.31 -14.21 -6.07
CA LEU A 295 -17.56 -13.37 -7.01
C LEU A 295 -16.05 -13.52 -6.88
N ALA A 296 -15.52 -13.62 -5.65
CA ALA A 296 -14.10 -13.88 -5.44
C ALA A 296 -13.69 -15.27 -5.94
N GLY A 297 -14.47 -16.30 -5.61
CA GLY A 297 -14.19 -17.68 -6.01
C GLY A 297 -14.20 -17.87 -7.52
N ILE A 298 -15.22 -17.33 -8.23
CA ILE A 298 -15.28 -17.45 -9.69
C ILE A 298 -14.21 -16.60 -10.38
N PHE A 299 -13.82 -15.47 -9.80
CA PHE A 299 -12.71 -14.66 -10.30
C PHE A 299 -11.35 -15.36 -10.09
N ASP A 300 -11.16 -16.07 -8.99
CA ASP A 300 -9.96 -16.86 -8.75
C ASP A 300 -9.88 -18.06 -9.70
N ALA A 301 -11.00 -18.73 -9.99
CA ALA A 301 -11.04 -19.80 -11.00
C ALA A 301 -10.77 -19.24 -12.41
N GLU A 302 -11.70 -18.46 -12.95
CA GLU A 302 -11.72 -18.14 -14.38
C GLU A 302 -11.34 -16.69 -14.69
N GLY A 303 -11.35 -15.83 -13.67
CA GLY A 303 -11.11 -14.41 -13.81
C GLY A 303 -9.71 -14.04 -14.28
N SER A 304 -9.64 -12.91 -14.99
CA SER A 304 -8.40 -12.25 -15.38
C SER A 304 -8.55 -10.74 -15.24
N CYS A 305 -7.46 -10.08 -14.86
CA CYS A 305 -7.40 -8.62 -14.84
C CYS A 305 -6.15 -8.16 -15.57
N GLY A 306 -6.35 -7.47 -16.70
CA GLY A 306 -5.29 -6.74 -17.38
C GLY A 306 -5.34 -5.26 -17.02
N THR A 307 -4.43 -4.48 -17.61
CA THR A 307 -4.43 -3.00 -17.49
C THR A 307 -5.78 -2.40 -17.93
N GLU A 308 -6.43 -2.97 -18.94
CA GLU A 308 -7.65 -2.41 -19.52
C GLU A 308 -8.93 -2.80 -18.78
N ALA A 309 -9.14 -4.07 -18.45
CA ALA A 309 -10.40 -4.53 -17.86
C ALA A 309 -10.26 -5.82 -17.05
N LEU A 310 -11.20 -5.99 -16.12
CA LEU A 310 -11.46 -7.22 -15.40
C LEU A 310 -12.49 -8.04 -16.19
N ARG A 311 -12.19 -9.33 -16.41
CA ARG A 311 -12.99 -10.25 -17.22
C ARG A 311 -13.13 -11.59 -16.54
N ILE A 312 -14.34 -12.16 -16.59
CA ILE A 312 -14.66 -13.50 -16.13
C ILE A 312 -15.30 -14.24 -17.33
N PRO A 313 -14.50 -14.97 -18.13
CA PRO A 313 -15.04 -15.90 -19.12
C PRO A 313 -15.79 -17.03 -18.43
N ASN A 314 -16.79 -17.63 -19.08
CA ASN A 314 -17.38 -18.92 -18.71
C ASN A 314 -18.24 -19.46 -19.87
N THR A 315 -18.47 -20.77 -19.92
CA THR A 315 -19.38 -21.42 -20.89
C THR A 315 -20.74 -21.80 -20.28
N ASP A 316 -20.84 -21.92 -18.96
CA ASP A 316 -22.08 -22.25 -18.23
C ASP A 316 -23.00 -21.02 -18.10
N PRO A 317 -24.20 -21.04 -18.69
CA PRO A 317 -25.17 -19.95 -18.59
C PRO A 317 -25.58 -19.61 -17.16
N SER A 318 -25.58 -20.58 -16.25
CA SER A 318 -25.93 -20.40 -14.84
C SER A 318 -24.87 -19.61 -14.11
N ILE A 319 -23.59 -19.95 -14.31
CA ILE A 319 -22.46 -19.22 -13.71
C ILE A 319 -22.41 -17.79 -14.25
N LEU A 320 -22.60 -17.60 -15.56
CA LEU A 320 -22.69 -16.27 -16.16
C LEU A 320 -23.86 -15.45 -15.57
N GLY A 321 -25.03 -16.06 -15.44
CA GLY A 321 -26.22 -15.45 -14.86
C GLY A 321 -26.01 -14.99 -13.42
N TRP A 322 -25.47 -15.87 -12.57
CA TRP A 322 -25.12 -15.56 -11.18
C TRP A 322 -24.04 -14.49 -11.08
N THR A 323 -23.01 -14.54 -11.90
CA THR A 323 -21.92 -13.54 -11.92
C THR A 323 -22.48 -12.16 -12.24
N VAL A 324 -23.32 -12.04 -13.29
CA VAL A 324 -23.96 -10.78 -13.66
C VAL A 324 -24.92 -10.29 -12.57
N ALA A 325 -25.73 -11.19 -11.99
CA ALA A 325 -26.68 -10.84 -10.94
C ALA A 325 -25.97 -10.30 -9.69
N CYS A 326 -24.91 -10.97 -9.24
CA CYS A 326 -24.13 -10.55 -8.07
C CYS A 326 -23.38 -9.23 -8.33
N LEU A 327 -22.79 -9.05 -9.51
CA LEU A 327 -22.14 -7.78 -9.86
C LEU A 327 -23.14 -6.61 -9.90
N LYS A 328 -24.32 -6.81 -10.51
CA LYS A 328 -25.37 -5.79 -10.55
C LYS A 328 -25.93 -5.47 -9.17
N HIS A 329 -26.04 -6.46 -8.28
CA HIS A 329 -26.47 -6.27 -6.90
C HIS A 329 -25.58 -5.26 -6.16
N PHE A 330 -24.26 -5.33 -6.37
CA PHE A 330 -23.29 -4.37 -5.82
C PHE A 330 -23.07 -3.12 -6.69
N GLY A 331 -23.99 -2.84 -7.61
CA GLY A 331 -23.96 -1.62 -8.43
C GLY A 331 -22.82 -1.57 -9.45
N PHE A 332 -22.22 -2.70 -9.82
CA PHE A 332 -21.19 -2.71 -10.87
C PHE A 332 -21.82 -2.62 -12.27
N ALA A 333 -21.23 -1.77 -13.11
CA ALA A 333 -21.58 -1.71 -14.52
C ALA A 333 -20.89 -2.85 -15.29
N VAL A 334 -21.67 -3.76 -15.86
CA VAL A 334 -21.17 -4.97 -16.52
C VAL A 334 -21.69 -5.12 -17.94
N VAL A 335 -20.87 -5.73 -18.80
CA VAL A 335 -21.25 -6.13 -20.17
C VAL A 335 -20.93 -7.61 -20.34
N VAL A 336 -21.84 -8.35 -20.97
CA VAL A 336 -21.58 -9.73 -21.41
C VAL A 336 -21.17 -9.67 -22.87
N GLU A 337 -19.92 -10.01 -23.14
CA GLU A 337 -19.34 -10.07 -24.47
C GLU A 337 -19.50 -11.48 -25.03
N ASP A 338 -19.96 -11.57 -26.27
CA ASP A 338 -20.09 -12.83 -27.00
C ASP A 338 -19.03 -12.86 -28.13
N PRO A 339 -17.91 -13.58 -27.94
CA PRO A 339 -16.89 -13.74 -28.96
C PRO A 339 -17.34 -14.60 -30.16
N ARG A 340 -18.60 -15.09 -30.17
CA ARG A 340 -19.20 -15.94 -31.21
C ARG A 340 -18.36 -17.18 -31.51
N ARG A 341 -17.85 -17.82 -30.47
CA ARG A 341 -17.15 -19.10 -30.57
C ARG A 341 -18.16 -20.24 -30.50
N ASP A 342 -17.91 -21.30 -31.28
CA ASP A 342 -18.79 -22.48 -31.34
C ASP A 342 -18.90 -23.22 -29.99
N ASN A 343 -17.98 -22.97 -29.06
CA ASN A 343 -17.97 -23.57 -27.73
C ASN A 343 -18.90 -22.87 -26.71
N GLY A 344 -19.66 -21.85 -27.12
CA GLY A 344 -20.61 -21.14 -26.25
C GLY A 344 -19.97 -20.21 -25.21
N LEU A 345 -18.66 -19.96 -25.31
CA LEU A 345 -17.93 -19.10 -24.38
C LEU A 345 -18.49 -17.67 -24.42
N LYS A 346 -18.80 -17.11 -23.25
CA LYS A 346 -19.10 -15.68 -23.07
C LYS A 346 -18.18 -15.08 -22.02
N VAL A 347 -18.05 -13.76 -22.04
CA VAL A 347 -17.15 -13.04 -21.12
C VAL A 347 -17.90 -11.95 -20.40
N VAL A 348 -18.00 -12.05 -19.07
CA VAL A 348 -18.48 -10.96 -18.24
C VAL A 348 -17.35 -9.97 -18.04
N ARG A 349 -17.50 -8.75 -18.56
CA ARG A 349 -16.53 -7.67 -18.41
C ARG A 349 -17.05 -6.56 -17.51
N LEU A 350 -16.23 -6.20 -16.52
CA LEU A 350 -16.46 -5.05 -15.67
C LEU A 350 -16.07 -3.74 -16.36
N ARG A 351 -16.92 -2.70 -16.26
CA ARG A 351 -16.65 -1.34 -16.75
C ARG A 351 -16.21 -0.43 -15.60
N GLY A 352 -15.65 0.73 -15.95
CA GLY A 352 -15.31 1.80 -14.99
C GLY A 352 -13.86 1.82 -14.50
N GLY A 353 -12.95 1.15 -15.22
CA GLY A 353 -11.51 1.36 -15.06
C GLY A 353 -10.96 0.89 -13.71
N LEU A 354 -9.89 1.54 -13.25
CA LEU A 354 -9.16 1.12 -12.05
C LEU A 354 -9.97 1.25 -10.77
N ARG A 355 -10.78 2.31 -10.64
CA ARG A 355 -11.63 2.53 -9.47
C ARG A 355 -12.58 1.36 -9.23
N GLU A 356 -13.28 0.91 -10.26
CA GLU A 356 -14.20 -0.22 -10.16
C GLU A 356 -13.47 -1.55 -9.94
N LYS A 357 -12.25 -1.72 -10.48
CA LYS A 357 -11.40 -2.89 -10.20
C LYS A 357 -11.01 -2.96 -8.73
N LEU A 358 -10.49 -1.88 -8.17
CA LEU A 358 -10.14 -1.82 -6.74
C LEU A 358 -11.37 -2.03 -5.87
N ARG A 359 -12.51 -1.41 -6.22
CA ARG A 359 -13.77 -1.68 -5.51
C ARG A 359 -14.14 -3.16 -5.56
N PHE A 360 -13.99 -3.83 -6.70
CA PHE A 360 -14.22 -5.27 -6.81
C PHE A 360 -13.24 -6.07 -5.94
N PHE A 361 -11.94 -5.76 -5.98
CA PHE A 361 -10.92 -6.45 -5.18
C PHE A 361 -11.19 -6.33 -3.69
N HIS A 362 -11.46 -5.13 -3.20
CA HIS A 362 -11.70 -4.89 -1.78
C HIS A 362 -13.04 -5.46 -1.32
N LEU A 363 -14.10 -5.31 -2.12
CA LEU A 363 -15.42 -5.82 -1.76
C LEU A 363 -15.51 -7.35 -1.73
N THR A 364 -14.75 -8.02 -2.60
CA THR A 364 -14.84 -9.49 -2.76
C THR A 364 -13.67 -10.24 -2.13
N ASP A 365 -12.52 -9.59 -1.97
CA ASP A 365 -11.25 -10.18 -1.51
C ASP A 365 -10.85 -11.47 -2.25
N PRO A 366 -10.47 -11.43 -3.55
CA PRO A 366 -9.93 -12.61 -4.21
C PRO A 366 -8.58 -13.05 -3.63
N ALA A 367 -8.28 -14.35 -3.67
CA ALA A 367 -7.09 -14.93 -3.07
C ALA A 367 -5.83 -14.71 -3.92
N ILE A 368 -6.00 -14.62 -5.23
CA ILE A 368 -4.87 -14.70 -6.16
C ILE A 368 -4.22 -13.32 -6.38
N GLY A 369 -3.13 -13.03 -5.67
CA GLY A 369 -2.49 -11.70 -5.64
C GLY A 369 -2.02 -11.20 -7.01
N ARG A 370 -1.45 -12.08 -7.85
CA ARG A 370 -0.97 -11.66 -9.19
C ARG A 370 -2.09 -11.13 -10.10
N LYS A 371 -3.35 -11.52 -9.87
CA LYS A 371 -4.51 -11.04 -10.65
C LYS A 371 -4.98 -9.65 -10.21
N LEU A 372 -4.44 -9.14 -9.11
CA LEU A 372 -4.91 -7.92 -8.45
C LEU A 372 -3.95 -6.74 -8.62
N SER A 373 -2.74 -6.97 -9.16
CA SER A 373 -1.76 -5.90 -9.37
C SER A 373 -2.31 -4.79 -10.26
N VAL A 374 -2.02 -3.55 -9.83
CA VAL A 374 -2.43 -2.31 -10.52
C VAL A 374 -1.26 -1.60 -11.18
N ALA A 375 -0.05 -2.12 -11.01
CA ALA A 375 1.19 -1.53 -11.49
C ALA A 375 1.17 -1.31 -13.01
N GLY A 376 1.78 -0.21 -13.45
CA GLY A 376 1.80 0.22 -14.84
C GLY A 376 0.52 0.95 -15.29
N THR A 377 -0.58 0.91 -14.52
CA THR A 377 -1.81 1.64 -14.86
C THR A 377 -1.59 3.15 -14.77
N ALA A 378 -2.12 3.91 -15.72
CA ALA A 378 -2.08 5.37 -15.66
C ALA A 378 -2.96 5.91 -14.53
N LEU A 379 -2.43 6.85 -13.75
CA LEU A 379 -3.17 7.59 -12.75
C LEU A 379 -4.18 8.50 -13.47
N LYS A 380 -5.45 8.13 -13.35
CA LYS A 380 -6.60 8.92 -13.80
C LYS A 380 -7.39 9.34 -12.57
N SER A 381 -8.04 10.50 -12.64
CA SER A 381 -8.87 11.04 -11.56
C SER A 381 -10.29 11.20 -12.06
N ASP A 382 -10.98 10.07 -12.15
CA ASP A 382 -12.41 9.96 -12.46
C ASP A 382 -13.29 9.81 -11.21
N ALA A 383 -12.66 9.72 -10.02
CA ALA A 383 -13.32 9.76 -8.73
C ALA A 383 -13.71 11.19 -8.32
N ARG A 384 -14.78 11.31 -7.51
CA ARG A 384 -15.23 12.58 -6.93
C ARG A 384 -14.43 12.88 -5.66
N THR A 385 -13.18 13.30 -5.84
CA THR A 385 -12.20 13.51 -4.75
C THR A 385 -12.01 15.00 -4.43
N ARG A 386 -13.04 15.82 -4.65
CA ARG A 386 -13.02 17.22 -4.26
C ARG A 386 -13.01 17.32 -2.73
N VAL A 387 -12.15 18.17 -2.18
CA VAL A 387 -12.10 18.47 -0.76
C VAL A 387 -13.39 19.20 -0.37
N MET A 388 -14.14 18.64 0.59
CA MET A 388 -15.35 19.24 1.15
C MET A 388 -15.05 20.02 2.41
N SER A 389 -14.20 19.48 3.29
CA SER A 389 -13.79 20.13 4.53
C SER A 389 -12.39 19.71 4.95
N VAL A 390 -11.77 20.56 5.76
CA VAL A 390 -10.53 20.30 6.49
C VAL A 390 -10.75 20.78 7.91
N ASP A 391 -11.02 19.85 8.82
CA ASP A 391 -11.48 20.16 10.17
C ASP A 391 -10.43 19.74 11.21
N PRO A 392 -9.98 20.63 12.12
CA PRO A 392 -9.12 20.23 13.22
C PRO A 392 -9.89 19.29 14.15
N LEU A 393 -9.26 18.19 14.60
CA LEU A 393 -9.86 17.29 15.58
C LEU A 393 -9.79 17.83 17.01
N GLY A 394 -9.05 18.92 17.24
CA GLY A 394 -8.89 19.54 18.57
C GLY A 394 -8.06 18.71 19.55
N LEU A 395 -7.39 17.66 19.09
CA LEU A 395 -6.55 16.78 19.91
C LEU A 395 -5.28 16.39 19.16
N ALA A 396 -4.22 16.14 19.94
CA ALA A 396 -3.04 15.46 19.44
C ALA A 396 -3.22 13.95 19.56
N MET A 397 -2.92 13.21 18.50
CA MET A 397 -3.01 11.75 18.49
C MET A 397 -1.80 11.12 17.82
N ARG A 398 -1.60 9.82 18.05
CA ARG A 398 -0.58 9.05 17.35
C ARG A 398 -0.94 8.97 15.87
N LEU A 399 -0.01 9.43 15.04
CA LEU A 399 -0.04 9.34 13.59
C LEU A 399 1.21 8.60 13.12
N TYR A 400 1.14 8.03 11.93
CA TYR A 400 2.16 7.19 11.34
C TYR A 400 2.64 7.77 10.01
N ASP A 401 3.88 7.52 9.66
CA ASP A 401 4.46 7.86 8.36
C ASP A 401 5.42 6.74 7.94
N ILE A 402 5.68 6.67 6.64
CA ILE A 402 6.56 5.67 6.04
C ILE A 402 7.57 6.34 5.12
N THR A 403 8.64 5.63 4.77
CA THR A 403 9.49 6.00 3.63
C THR A 403 9.30 4.95 2.54
N THR A 404 9.19 5.39 1.29
CA THR A 404 9.01 4.53 0.11
C THR A 404 10.10 4.83 -0.92
N GLY A 405 10.23 3.97 -1.94
CA GLY A 405 11.14 4.21 -3.05
C GLY A 405 10.74 5.35 -3.97
N THR A 406 9.44 5.63 -4.09
CA THR A 406 8.89 6.63 -5.00
C THR A 406 8.70 8.02 -4.37
N GLY A 407 8.78 8.13 -3.04
CA GLY A 407 8.50 9.38 -2.33
C GLY A 407 7.00 9.68 -2.13
N ASP A 408 6.15 8.73 -2.51
CA ASP A 408 4.70 8.78 -2.32
C ASP A 408 4.11 7.37 -2.20
N PHE A 409 2.84 7.28 -1.83
CA PHE A 409 2.06 6.05 -1.73
C PHE A 409 0.56 6.36 -1.88
N ILE A 410 -0.27 5.32 -2.00
CA ILE A 410 -1.73 5.47 -2.08
C ILE A 410 -2.35 5.18 -0.72
N SER A 411 -2.97 6.19 -0.11
CA SER A 411 -3.68 6.08 1.17
C SER A 411 -5.17 6.39 0.99
N ASN A 412 -6.03 5.45 1.34
CA ASN A 412 -7.48 5.50 1.10
C ASN A 412 -7.84 6.01 -0.31
N GLY A 413 -7.12 5.47 -1.30
CA GLY A 413 -7.34 5.76 -2.71
C GLY A 413 -6.90 7.12 -3.22
N VAL A 414 -6.16 7.92 -2.44
CA VAL A 414 -5.52 9.15 -2.92
C VAL A 414 -4.01 9.10 -2.78
N VAL A 415 -3.32 9.87 -3.62
CA VAL A 415 -1.85 9.93 -3.63
C VAL A 415 -1.34 10.84 -2.51
N SER A 416 -0.56 10.25 -1.62
CA SER A 416 -0.04 10.85 -0.38
C SER A 416 1.48 10.93 -0.41
N HIS A 417 2.01 12.06 0.03
CA HIS A 417 3.45 12.25 0.16
C HIS A 417 3.96 11.58 1.43
N ASN A 418 5.24 11.22 1.45
CA ASN A 418 5.89 10.62 2.62
C ASN A 418 7.21 11.33 3.02
N CYS A 419 7.82 11.00 4.15
CA CYS A 419 9.09 11.62 4.53
C CYS A 419 10.30 10.93 3.88
N PHE A 420 11.16 11.69 3.17
CA PHE A 420 12.40 11.18 2.54
C PHE A 420 13.68 11.45 3.36
N ALA A 421 13.61 12.32 4.37
CA ALA A 421 14.79 12.84 5.11
C ALA A 421 15.42 11.85 6.11
N ARG A 422 14.59 10.98 6.69
CA ARG A 422 14.92 10.17 7.88
C ARG A 422 15.99 9.10 7.72
N PRO A 423 16.16 8.42 6.56
CA PRO A 423 17.20 7.41 6.39
C PRO A 423 18.62 7.93 6.64
N THR A 424 18.85 9.24 6.57
CA THR A 424 20.17 9.84 6.84
C THR A 424 20.61 9.78 8.31
N HIS A 425 19.69 9.46 9.22
CA HIS A 425 19.96 9.31 10.66
C HIS A 425 20.41 7.89 11.06
N LYS A 426 19.93 6.85 10.35
CA LYS A 426 20.34 5.46 10.61
C LYS A 426 21.85 5.23 10.40
N TYR A 427 22.50 6.04 9.58
CA TYR A 427 23.96 5.98 9.36
C TYR A 427 24.79 6.38 10.59
N LEU A 428 24.16 6.91 11.64
CA LEU A 428 24.81 7.35 12.88
C LEU A 428 24.44 6.45 14.07
N ASP A 429 23.92 5.25 13.81
CA ASP A 429 23.33 4.31 14.80
C ASP A 429 22.19 4.93 15.64
N PHE A 430 21.56 6.00 15.14
CA PHE A 430 20.34 6.58 15.71
C PHE A 430 19.08 5.98 15.08
N ASP A 431 18.01 5.88 15.88
CA ASP A 431 16.70 5.47 15.39
C ASP A 431 16.10 6.52 14.44
N ALA A 432 15.60 6.09 13.27
CA ALA A 432 14.93 6.98 12.33
C ALA A 432 13.56 7.47 12.82
N GLY A 433 13.00 6.83 13.84
CA GLY A 433 11.77 7.23 14.51
C GLY A 433 12.00 8.33 15.55
N ARG A 434 12.26 7.92 16.80
CA ARG A 434 12.28 8.83 17.97
C ARG A 434 13.50 9.75 17.98
N ASP A 435 14.65 9.25 17.53
CA ASP A 435 15.91 10.00 17.63
C ASP A 435 16.05 11.06 16.54
N PHE A 436 15.38 10.92 15.40
CA PHE A 436 15.42 11.94 14.33
C PHE A 436 14.97 13.34 14.77
N GLU A 437 14.04 13.40 15.73
CA GLU A 437 13.44 14.64 16.22
C GLU A 437 14.14 15.16 17.49
N LYS A 438 14.86 14.26 18.18
CA LYS A 438 15.44 14.49 19.51
C LYS A 438 16.96 14.46 19.53
N GLU A 439 17.62 13.92 18.52
CA GLU A 439 19.06 13.74 18.46
C GLU A 439 19.59 14.41 17.20
N ILE A 440 19.86 15.72 17.27
CA ILE A 440 20.18 16.53 16.09
C ILE A 440 21.69 16.74 15.99
N VAL A 441 22.29 16.31 14.89
CA VAL A 441 23.72 16.54 14.65
C VAL A 441 23.94 17.87 13.96
N VAL A 442 24.76 18.71 14.56
CA VAL A 442 25.10 20.06 14.10
C VAL A 442 26.54 20.07 13.60
N LYS A 443 26.74 20.33 12.30
CA LYS A 443 28.07 20.46 11.73
C LYS A 443 28.57 21.90 11.89
N VAL A 444 29.33 22.15 12.95
CA VAL A 444 29.71 23.53 13.37
C VAL A 444 30.74 24.21 12.48
N ASN A 445 31.49 23.46 11.65
CA ASN A 445 32.55 23.99 10.78
C ASN A 445 32.19 24.02 9.28
N VAL A 446 30.89 23.93 8.94
CA VAL A 446 30.44 23.91 7.55
C VAL A 446 30.85 25.15 6.75
N PRO A 447 30.75 26.38 7.29
CA PRO A 447 31.18 27.58 6.56
C PRO A 447 32.67 27.56 6.16
N GLU A 448 33.55 27.08 7.05
CA GLU A 448 34.99 27.00 6.80
C GLU A 448 35.29 25.94 5.73
N VAL A 449 34.71 24.75 5.87
CA VAL A 449 34.89 23.65 4.92
C VAL A 449 34.35 24.04 3.55
N LEU A 450 33.17 24.65 3.50
CA LEU A 450 32.56 25.09 2.26
C LEU A 450 33.41 26.15 1.54
N ARG A 451 33.98 27.11 2.28
CA ARG A 451 34.89 28.11 1.70
C ARG A 451 36.09 27.46 1.02
N VAL A 452 36.68 26.44 1.66
CA VAL A 452 37.80 25.68 1.08
C VAL A 452 37.36 24.87 -0.14
N GLU A 453 36.20 24.21 -0.09
CA GLU A 453 35.70 23.39 -1.18
C GLU A 453 35.33 24.21 -2.42
N LEU A 454 34.68 25.36 -2.24
CA LEU A 454 34.31 26.27 -3.34
C LEU A 454 35.50 27.02 -3.93
N ALA A 455 36.60 27.18 -3.18
CA ALA A 455 37.84 27.79 -3.66
C ALA A 455 38.71 26.85 -4.51
N LYS A 456 38.36 25.57 -4.63
CA LYS A 456 39.12 24.62 -5.45
C LYS A 456 39.04 25.00 -6.94
N PRO A 457 40.16 24.99 -7.69
CA PRO A 457 40.14 25.27 -9.14
C PRO A 457 39.23 24.34 -9.96
N SER A 458 38.92 23.16 -9.42
CA SER A 458 38.02 22.19 -10.04
C SER A 458 36.54 22.57 -9.94
N TRP A 459 36.17 23.50 -9.07
CA TRP A 459 34.79 23.96 -8.90
C TRP A 459 34.42 24.90 -10.04
N LYS A 460 33.31 24.64 -10.73
CA LYS A 460 32.90 25.39 -11.93
C LYS A 460 31.76 26.37 -11.67
N GLY A 461 31.43 26.62 -10.41
CA GLY A 461 30.29 27.46 -10.05
C GLY A 461 28.95 26.76 -10.20
N GLU A 462 28.92 25.43 -10.06
CA GLU A 462 27.68 24.65 -10.14
C GLU A 462 26.65 25.08 -9.10
N HIS A 463 25.37 24.95 -9.43
CA HIS A 463 24.28 25.26 -8.51
C HIS A 463 24.29 24.30 -7.30
N VAL A 464 24.30 24.89 -6.10
CA VAL A 464 24.25 24.19 -4.82
C VAL A 464 22.94 24.51 -4.11
N ALA A 465 22.18 23.47 -3.75
CA ALA A 465 20.97 23.63 -2.95
C ALA A 465 21.27 23.42 -1.45
N MET A 466 20.71 24.28 -0.60
CA MET A 466 20.87 24.20 0.86
C MET A 466 19.61 23.59 1.49
N GLY A 467 19.80 22.69 2.46
CA GLY A 467 18.67 22.14 3.23
C GLY A 467 17.82 21.13 2.48
N THR A 468 18.42 20.36 1.56
CA THR A 468 17.68 19.43 0.71
C THR A 468 17.23 18.17 1.44
N ASN A 469 17.87 17.86 2.58
CA ASN A 469 17.60 16.65 3.34
C ASN A 469 16.99 16.96 4.72
N THR A 470 17.40 18.03 5.39
CA THR A 470 16.85 18.49 6.67
C THR A 470 16.70 20.00 6.64
N ASP A 471 15.83 20.56 7.48
CA ASP A 471 15.65 22.02 7.55
C ASP A 471 17.00 22.68 7.90
N PRO A 472 17.53 23.59 7.05
CA PRO A 472 18.80 24.25 7.28
C PRO A 472 18.71 25.37 8.33
N TYR A 473 17.53 25.65 8.88
CA TYR A 473 17.28 26.67 9.90
C TYR A 473 16.67 26.03 11.16
N GLN A 474 17.47 25.25 11.88
CA GLN A 474 17.07 24.65 13.16
C GLN A 474 17.04 25.73 14.26
N TRP A 475 16.26 25.52 15.32
CA TRP A 475 16.08 26.48 16.43
C TRP A 475 17.32 26.74 17.31
N VAL A 476 18.49 26.30 16.87
CA VAL A 476 19.78 26.50 17.54
C VAL A 476 20.45 27.83 17.16
N GLU A 477 19.93 28.51 16.13
CA GLU A 477 20.32 29.84 15.65
C GLU A 477 19.26 30.88 16.05
#